data_AF-A0A6B0YYY8-F1
#
_entry.id   AF-A0A6B0YYY8-F1
#
_cell.length_a   1.000
_cell.length_b   1.000
_cell.length_c   1.000
_cell.angle_alpha   90.00
_cell.angle_beta   90.00
_cell.angle_gamma   90.00
#
_symmetry.space_group_name_H-M   'P 1'
#
loop_
_entity.id
_entity.type
_entity.pdbx_description
1 polymer ?
#
loop_
_entity_poly.entity_id
_entity_poly.type
_entity_poly.pdbx_seq_one_letter_code
_entity_poly.pdbx_strand_id
1 'polypeptide(L)'
;MSFRPFYLGDALLLQRLRNVSTPLQIERTLLQSNSPVRTALRSCFPWYRHSSFTYVLRQEENGLAREGLIQLRIRPHTHEADVTLLSPALDAHRGHPAIWQKLLTYSAQHIFRKKVCRLFSDLPDQPLLVNTFRQAGFAPLTQVTVWRLDSAPRDPSDAALRPQKPADAAELEKLYHRTTPLPIQQLENGPAPIEPGEDRIPPILSNPHHVHMSGYVLGDDRGPGLAGCVQIFWGKSGAWLRLWVDTNDPDTRNAHLLLDFALQRIAEAPLVDRAYIGVRAYQTGLNTLLSDYGFAPFTDRVIMVRNILQWQRRTVDQRMPALKTVRGAVPGSLAIPKFEGADAILRTHGGNQTERRPGHRPYRPQPAAAVRDTRRRTVPWRHPPPRAATEQSSRGRP
;
A
#
# COMPACT_ATOMS: atom_id res chain seq x y z
N MET A 1 20.22 9.34 22.66
CA MET A 1 19.13 9.17 21.67
C MET A 1 18.24 8.02 22.14
N SER A 2 16.96 8.26 22.42
CA SER A 2 16.06 7.26 23.01
C SER A 2 14.91 6.90 22.06
N PHE A 3 14.83 5.62 21.70
CA PHE A 3 13.65 5.02 21.10
C PHE A 3 12.87 4.29 22.17
N ARG A 4 11.58 4.57 22.29
CA ARG A 4 10.75 3.89 23.29
C ARG A 4 9.34 3.62 22.78
N PRO A 5 8.66 2.58 23.30
CA PRO A 5 7.22 2.44 23.15
C PRO A 5 6.49 3.69 23.64
N PHE A 6 5.30 3.94 23.09
CA PHE A 6 4.46 5.04 23.53
C PHE A 6 4.00 4.87 24.99
N TYR A 7 4.10 5.96 25.77
CA TYR A 7 3.54 6.07 27.13
C TYR A 7 2.49 7.18 27.19
N LEU A 8 1.60 7.14 28.20
CA LEU A 8 0.58 8.18 28.41
C LEU A 8 1.14 9.61 28.46
N GLY A 9 2.35 9.80 29.02
CA GLY A 9 3.04 11.10 29.04
C GLY A 9 3.45 11.62 27.65
N ASP A 10 3.44 10.77 26.61
CA ASP A 10 3.68 11.16 25.23
C ASP A 10 2.41 11.61 24.50
N ALA A 11 1.24 11.65 25.16
CA ALA A 11 -0.03 12.02 24.54
C ALA A 11 -0.02 13.42 23.90
N LEU A 12 0.57 14.42 24.58
CA LEU A 12 0.70 15.78 24.06
C LEU A 12 1.63 15.83 22.83
N LEU A 13 2.72 15.06 22.85
CA LEU A 13 3.63 14.94 21.71
C LEU A 13 2.90 14.34 20.51
N LEU A 14 2.11 13.28 20.74
CA LEU A 14 1.34 12.63 19.70
C LEU A 14 0.27 13.55 19.13
N GLN A 15 -0.40 14.35 19.96
CA GLN A 15 -1.37 15.35 19.49
C GLN A 15 -0.70 16.41 18.60
N ARG A 16 0.50 16.88 18.95
CA ARG A 16 1.27 17.82 18.14
C ARG A 16 1.73 17.21 16.82
N LEU A 17 2.32 16.01 16.88
CA LEU A 17 2.85 15.29 15.72
C LEU A 17 1.77 14.78 14.77
N ARG A 18 0.54 14.58 15.26
CA ARG A 18 -0.62 14.18 14.44
C ARG A 18 -0.90 15.17 13.32
N ASN A 19 -0.87 16.48 13.61
CA ASN A 19 -1.20 17.51 12.64
C ASN A 19 -0.15 17.61 11.51
N VAL A 20 1.00 16.98 11.72
CA VAL A 20 2.15 17.00 10.82
C VAL A 20 2.52 15.56 10.46
N SER A 21 1.55 14.65 10.34
CA SER A 21 1.81 13.24 10.05
C SER A 21 1.41 12.88 8.63
N THR A 22 2.15 11.95 8.03
CA THR A 22 1.81 11.36 6.74
C THR A 22 1.09 10.03 6.97
N PRO A 23 -0.19 9.91 6.61
CA PRO A 23 -0.89 8.63 6.62
C PRO A 23 -0.43 7.77 5.45
N LEU A 24 -0.11 6.50 5.73
CA LEU A 24 0.48 5.56 4.77
C LEU A 24 -0.43 4.35 4.49
N GLN A 25 -1.71 4.45 4.83
CA GLN A 25 -2.71 3.42 4.56
C GLN A 25 -3.99 4.10 4.06
N ILE A 26 -4.04 4.37 2.75
CA ILE A 26 -5.07 5.22 2.16
C ILE A 26 -6.47 4.63 2.34
N GLU A 27 -6.62 3.31 2.15
CA GLU A 27 -7.90 2.61 2.25
C GLU A 27 -8.56 2.92 3.60
N ARG A 28 -7.79 2.80 4.69
CA ARG A 28 -8.30 3.04 6.03
C ARG A 28 -8.57 4.51 6.30
N THR A 29 -7.71 5.40 5.83
CA THR A 29 -7.89 6.85 6.00
C THR A 29 -9.16 7.35 5.30
N LEU A 30 -9.50 6.77 4.14
CA LEU A 30 -10.71 7.12 3.38
C LEU A 30 -11.98 6.47 3.95
N LEU A 31 -11.88 5.23 4.44
CA LEU A 31 -13.04 4.51 4.99
C LEU A 31 -13.37 4.91 6.44
N GLN A 32 -12.37 5.23 7.24
CA GLN A 32 -12.53 5.48 8.67
C GLN A 32 -11.87 6.80 9.07
N SER A 33 -12.67 7.73 9.60
CA SER A 33 -12.16 8.87 10.36
C SER A 33 -11.66 8.38 11.74
N ASN A 34 -10.55 7.66 11.77
CA ASN A 34 -9.92 7.24 13.02
C ASN A 34 -8.92 8.28 13.47
N SER A 35 -9.01 8.65 14.75
CA SER A 35 -7.97 9.45 15.40
C SER A 35 -6.76 8.56 15.71
N PRO A 36 -5.56 8.83 15.16
CA PRO A 36 -4.35 8.07 15.48
C PRO A 36 -3.98 8.13 16.98
N VAL A 37 -4.44 9.17 17.70
CA VAL A 37 -4.33 9.28 19.16
C VAL A 37 -5.17 8.20 19.86
N ARG A 38 -6.40 7.97 19.40
CA ARG A 38 -7.26 6.92 19.96
C ARG A 38 -6.64 5.54 19.73
N THR A 39 -6.03 5.31 18.57
CA THR A 39 -5.32 4.06 18.28
C THR A 39 -4.12 3.86 19.20
N ALA A 40 -3.30 4.90 19.40
CA ALA A 40 -2.14 4.84 20.31
C ALA A 40 -2.56 4.63 21.77
N LEU A 41 -3.58 5.34 22.26
CA LEU A 41 -4.09 5.16 23.61
C LEU A 41 -4.65 3.76 23.83
N ARG A 42 -5.37 3.18 22.85
CA ARG A 42 -5.84 1.80 22.92
C ARG A 42 -4.70 0.79 23.02
N SER A 43 -3.56 1.07 22.38
CA SER A 43 -2.37 0.19 22.46
C SER A 43 -1.69 0.18 23.83
N CYS A 44 -1.98 1.15 24.71
CA CYS A 44 -1.50 1.15 26.10
C CYS A 44 -2.29 0.21 27.01
N PHE A 45 -3.51 -0.19 26.63
CA PHE A 45 -4.34 -1.03 27.48
C PHE A 45 -3.96 -2.51 27.28
N PRO A 46 -3.56 -3.22 28.35
CA PRO A 46 -3.08 -4.61 28.26
C PRO A 46 -4.15 -5.60 27.77
N TRP A 47 -5.43 -5.24 27.85
CA TRP A 47 -6.55 -6.08 27.38
C TRP A 47 -6.87 -5.91 25.89
N TYR A 48 -6.34 -4.86 25.25
CA TYR A 48 -6.43 -4.72 23.80
C TYR A 48 -5.28 -5.52 23.18
N ARG A 49 -5.57 -6.78 22.82
CA ARG A 49 -4.61 -7.67 22.15
C ARG A 49 -3.94 -6.93 20.97
N HIS A 50 -2.62 -6.96 21.02
CA HIS A 50 -1.68 -6.04 20.39
C HIS A 50 -1.65 -6.04 18.86
N SER A 51 -2.69 -5.54 18.19
CA SER A 51 -2.66 -5.41 16.72
C SER A 51 -1.91 -4.16 16.25
N SER A 52 -1.72 -3.14 17.09
CA SER A 52 -1.07 -1.87 16.69
C SER A 52 0.03 -1.45 17.67
N PHE A 53 1.14 -0.94 17.15
CA PHE A 53 2.29 -0.47 17.92
C PHE A 53 2.61 0.96 17.57
N THR A 54 2.93 1.78 18.57
CA THR A 54 3.41 3.15 18.39
C THR A 54 4.79 3.28 19.02
N TYR A 55 5.76 3.72 18.24
CA TYR A 55 7.10 4.04 18.72
C TYR A 55 7.37 5.54 18.58
N VAL A 56 8.03 6.08 19.58
CA VAL A 56 8.43 7.49 19.64
C VAL A 56 9.95 7.56 19.63
N LEU A 57 10.47 8.47 18.81
CA LEU A 57 11.85 8.91 18.84
C LEU A 57 11.91 10.28 19.53
N ARG A 58 12.76 10.40 20.55
CA ARG A 58 13.21 11.69 21.09
C ARG A 58 14.74 11.77 21.07
N GLN A 59 15.25 12.88 20.55
CA GLN A 59 16.68 13.20 20.52
C GLN A 59 16.88 14.59 21.11
N GLU A 60 17.60 14.66 22.23
CA GLU A 60 17.75 15.88 23.04
C GLU A 60 18.92 16.78 22.57
N GLU A 61 19.91 16.24 21.85
CA GLU A 61 21.10 16.99 21.40
C GLU A 61 21.01 17.39 19.92
N ASN A 62 21.22 18.70 19.65
CA ASN A 62 21.66 19.46 18.45
C ASN A 62 21.52 18.89 17.02
N GLY A 63 20.77 17.82 16.79
CA GLY A 63 20.48 17.28 15.48
C GLY A 63 19.28 17.96 14.83
N LEU A 64 19.26 17.98 13.50
CA LEU A 64 18.14 18.39 12.65
C LEU A 64 16.85 17.56 12.90
N ALA A 65 16.95 16.48 13.67
CA ALA A 65 15.95 15.43 13.84
C ALA A 65 15.64 15.20 15.33
N ARG A 66 14.73 15.99 15.91
CA ARG A 66 14.49 16.00 17.38
C ARG A 66 13.42 15.02 17.83
N GLU A 67 12.33 14.88 17.08
CA GLU A 67 11.16 14.11 17.49
C GLU A 67 10.58 13.37 16.29
N GLY A 68 10.10 12.15 16.51
CA GLY A 68 9.46 11.37 15.46
C GLY A 68 8.54 10.31 16.04
N LEU A 69 7.60 9.86 15.22
CA LEU A 69 6.61 8.87 15.59
C LEU A 69 6.34 7.94 14.40
N ILE A 70 6.27 6.64 14.69
CA ILE A 70 5.84 5.61 13.75
C ILE A 70 4.73 4.79 14.38
N GLN A 71 3.68 4.52 13.60
CA GLN A 71 2.64 3.57 13.94
C GLN A 71 2.67 2.38 12.97
N LEU A 72 2.58 1.20 13.55
CA LEU A 72 2.59 -0.08 12.86
C LEU A 72 1.33 -0.85 13.25
N ARG A 73 0.90 -1.73 12.37
CA ARG A 73 -0.21 -2.64 12.64
C ARG A 73 0.09 -4.04 12.13
N ILE A 74 0.08 -5.03 13.02
CA ILE A 74 0.19 -6.44 12.63
C ILE A 74 -1.12 -6.85 11.98
N ARG A 75 -1.01 -7.49 10.81
CA ARG A 75 -2.13 -8.10 10.12
C ARG A 75 -2.49 -9.40 10.84
N PRO A 76 -3.78 -9.65 11.14
CA PRO A 76 -4.22 -10.87 11.81
C PRO A 76 -3.86 -12.09 10.98
N HIS A 77 -3.54 -13.20 11.65
CA HIS A 77 -3.32 -14.50 11.00
C HIS A 77 -2.23 -14.47 9.91
N THR A 78 -1.35 -13.47 9.93
CA THR A 78 -0.23 -13.35 9.00
C THR A 78 0.99 -12.82 9.75
N HIS A 79 2.18 -13.21 9.32
CA HIS A 79 3.45 -12.69 9.84
C HIS A 79 3.82 -11.34 9.20
N GLU A 80 2.84 -10.48 9.03
CA GLU A 80 2.95 -9.22 8.28
C GLU A 80 2.52 -8.04 9.13
N ALA A 81 3.10 -6.88 8.87
CA ALA A 81 2.64 -5.63 9.44
C ALA A 81 2.59 -4.51 8.40
N ASP A 82 1.66 -3.58 8.59
CA ASP A 82 1.55 -2.34 7.83
C ASP A 82 2.18 -1.19 8.62
N VAL A 83 2.98 -0.35 7.97
CA VAL A 83 3.30 0.99 8.47
C VAL A 83 2.10 1.88 8.17
N THR A 84 1.39 2.33 9.21
CA THR A 84 0.13 3.07 9.05
C THR A 84 0.34 4.58 9.05
N LEU A 85 1.33 5.06 9.79
CA LEU A 85 1.57 6.49 9.97
C LEU A 85 3.04 6.76 10.32
N LEU A 86 3.58 7.82 9.72
CA LEU A 86 4.89 8.39 10.07
C LEU A 86 4.75 9.89 10.35
N SER A 87 5.53 10.38 11.31
CA SER A 87 5.59 11.79 11.66
C SER A 87 7.00 12.15 12.14
N PRO A 88 7.48 13.38 11.90
CA PRO A 88 6.85 14.43 11.09
C PRO A 88 6.82 14.08 9.60
N ALA A 89 5.85 14.61 8.87
CA ALA A 89 5.75 14.52 7.43
C ALA A 89 7.01 15.13 6.78
N LEU A 90 7.53 14.53 5.71
CA LEU A 90 8.81 14.96 5.12
C LEU A 90 8.75 16.33 4.46
N ASP A 91 7.56 16.79 4.08
CA ASP A 91 7.27 18.12 3.55
C ASP A 91 7.10 19.20 4.64
N ALA A 92 7.00 18.80 5.91
CA ALA A 92 6.88 19.75 7.01
C ALA A 92 8.24 20.36 7.37
N HIS A 93 8.21 21.55 8.00
CA HIS A 93 9.42 22.27 8.41
C HIS A 93 10.36 21.45 9.33
N ARG A 94 9.82 20.51 10.11
CA ARG A 94 10.59 19.61 10.99
C ARG A 94 10.79 18.21 10.39
N GLY A 95 10.30 17.99 9.18
CA GLY A 95 10.43 16.75 8.41
C GLY A 95 11.85 16.54 7.96
N HIS A 96 12.42 15.37 8.26
CA HIS A 96 13.74 15.02 7.76
C HIS A 96 13.83 13.51 7.45
N PRO A 97 14.33 13.10 6.27
CA PRO A 97 14.43 11.68 5.88
C PRO A 97 15.15 10.80 6.90
N ALA A 98 16.18 11.34 7.56
CA ALA A 98 16.90 10.63 8.62
C ALA A 98 16.01 10.24 9.80
N ILE A 99 14.95 11.01 10.14
CA ILE A 99 14.00 10.61 11.20
C ILE A 99 13.27 9.34 10.77
N TRP A 100 12.73 9.33 9.56
CA TRP A 100 11.99 8.21 9.00
C TRP A 100 12.86 6.96 8.89
N GLN A 101 14.07 7.08 8.33
CA GLN A 101 15.00 5.97 8.21
C GLN A 101 15.31 5.32 9.55
N LYS A 102 15.58 6.14 10.57
CA LYS A 102 15.88 5.64 11.92
C LYS A 102 14.65 4.97 12.55
N LEU A 103 13.46 5.57 12.45
CA LEU A 103 12.20 4.98 12.92
C LEU A 103 11.88 3.65 12.21
N LEU A 104 12.00 3.60 10.88
CA LEU A 104 11.75 2.42 10.06
C LEU A 104 12.75 1.29 10.40
N THR A 105 14.03 1.62 10.57
CA THR A 105 15.05 0.64 10.93
C THR A 105 14.85 0.09 12.34
N TYR A 106 14.62 0.96 13.31
CA TYR A 106 14.35 0.57 14.69
C TYR A 106 13.09 -0.29 14.79
N SER A 107 12.00 0.14 14.14
CA SER A 107 10.73 -0.59 14.18
C SER A 107 10.84 -1.98 13.55
N ALA A 108 11.52 -2.11 12.41
CA ALA A 108 11.75 -3.41 11.77
C ALA A 108 12.49 -4.39 12.71
N GLN A 109 13.54 -3.93 13.40
CA GLN A 109 14.28 -4.76 14.36
C GLN A 109 13.41 -5.19 15.55
N HIS A 110 12.53 -4.30 16.02
CA HIS A 110 11.73 -4.58 17.20
C HIS A 110 10.54 -5.51 16.90
N ILE A 111 9.84 -5.31 15.79
CA ILE A 111 8.69 -6.17 15.44
C ILE A 111 9.11 -7.56 14.98
N PHE A 112 10.37 -7.75 14.57
CA PHE A 112 10.93 -9.07 14.31
C PHE A 112 10.74 -10.02 15.50
N ARG A 113 10.93 -9.50 16.73
CA ARG A 113 10.72 -10.26 17.98
C ARG A 113 9.28 -10.72 18.18
N LYS A 114 8.33 -10.16 17.43
CA LYS A 114 6.91 -10.53 17.41
C LYS A 114 6.58 -11.48 16.25
N LYS A 115 7.57 -12.17 15.72
CA LYS A 115 7.48 -13.08 14.55
C LYS A 115 7.04 -12.38 13.25
N VAL A 116 7.07 -11.05 13.18
CA VAL A 116 6.75 -10.33 11.93
C VAL A 116 7.91 -10.47 10.96
N CYS A 117 7.59 -10.96 9.77
CA CYS A 117 8.53 -11.30 8.72
C CYS A 117 8.61 -10.23 7.63
N ARG A 118 7.53 -9.45 7.45
CA ARG A 118 7.40 -8.46 6.38
C ARG A 118 6.71 -7.19 6.86
N LEU A 119 7.18 -6.06 6.34
CA LEU A 119 6.56 -4.75 6.50
C LEU A 119 6.05 -4.24 5.17
N PHE A 120 4.79 -3.83 5.13
CA PHE A 120 4.17 -3.17 4.00
C PHE A 120 3.93 -1.71 4.30
N SER A 121 3.94 -0.86 3.27
CA SER A 121 3.54 0.53 3.39
C SER A 121 2.96 1.02 2.06
N ASP A 122 1.91 1.81 2.13
CA ASP A 122 1.26 2.42 0.98
C ASP A 122 1.57 3.94 0.94
N LEU A 123 2.53 4.29 0.10
CA LEU A 123 3.10 5.63 0.04
C LEU A 123 2.47 6.42 -1.11
N PRO A 124 2.26 7.74 -0.97
CA PRO A 124 2.10 8.60 -2.14
C PRO A 124 3.30 8.43 -3.08
N ASP A 125 3.07 8.39 -4.40
CA ASP A 125 4.14 8.26 -5.40
C ASP A 125 4.93 9.58 -5.54
N GLN A 126 5.69 9.90 -4.50
CA GLN A 126 6.54 11.09 -4.40
C GLN A 126 7.99 10.65 -4.27
N PRO A 127 8.92 11.17 -5.11
CA PRO A 127 10.31 10.72 -5.12
C PRO A 127 11.00 10.76 -3.76
N LEU A 128 10.73 11.80 -2.95
CA LEU A 128 11.32 11.94 -1.61
C LEU A 128 10.88 10.81 -0.66
N LEU A 129 9.59 10.48 -0.64
CA LEU A 129 9.03 9.42 0.22
C LEU A 129 9.56 8.06 -0.21
N VAL A 130 9.47 7.76 -1.51
CA VAL A 130 9.91 6.48 -2.10
C VAL A 130 11.41 6.28 -1.86
N ASN A 131 12.25 7.27 -2.12
CA ASN A 131 13.69 7.16 -1.90
C ASN A 131 14.04 6.99 -0.41
N THR A 132 13.32 7.66 0.49
CA THR A 132 13.52 7.50 1.94
C THR A 132 13.20 6.07 2.38
N PHE A 133 12.12 5.48 1.87
CA PHE A 133 11.76 4.09 2.14
C PHE A 133 12.76 3.10 1.51
N ARG A 134 13.23 3.35 0.29
CA ARG A 134 14.28 2.55 -0.36
C ARG A 134 15.57 2.53 0.47
N GLN A 135 15.99 3.69 0.97
CA GLN A 135 17.16 3.80 1.86
C GLN A 135 16.95 3.08 3.20
N ALA A 136 15.70 2.95 3.65
CA ALA A 136 15.32 2.14 4.81
C ALA A 136 15.13 0.64 4.47
N GLY A 137 15.52 0.18 3.28
CA GLY A 137 15.49 -1.23 2.90
C GLY A 137 14.14 -1.74 2.38
N PHE A 138 13.22 -0.85 2.00
CA PHE A 138 11.99 -1.23 1.30
C PHE A 138 12.21 -1.31 -0.21
N ALA A 139 11.55 -2.27 -0.86
CA ALA A 139 11.46 -2.39 -2.30
C ALA A 139 10.03 -2.04 -2.78
N PRO A 140 9.87 -1.40 -3.95
CA PRO A 140 8.55 -1.22 -4.53
C PRO A 140 7.97 -2.58 -4.93
N LEU A 141 6.72 -2.82 -4.57
CA LEU A 141 5.95 -4.02 -4.94
C LEU A 141 5.14 -3.75 -6.21
N THR A 142 4.30 -2.72 -6.17
CA THR A 142 3.47 -2.28 -7.30
C THR A 142 3.07 -0.83 -7.12
N GLN A 143 2.80 -0.15 -8.23
CA GLN A 143 2.06 1.11 -8.24
C GLN A 143 0.56 0.83 -8.17
N VAL A 144 -0.17 1.76 -7.57
CA VAL A 144 -1.62 1.75 -7.42
C VAL A 144 -2.15 3.15 -7.67
N THR A 145 -3.07 3.28 -8.61
CA THR A 145 -3.88 4.50 -8.75
C THR A 145 -5.17 4.29 -8.00
N VAL A 146 -5.45 5.16 -7.02
CA VAL A 146 -6.73 5.19 -6.32
C VAL A 146 -7.68 6.03 -7.14
N TRP A 147 -8.81 5.45 -7.52
CA TRP A 147 -9.90 6.11 -8.19
C TRP A 147 -11.03 6.38 -7.19
N ARG A 148 -11.74 7.49 -7.40
CA ARG A 148 -12.85 7.93 -6.56
C ARG A 148 -14.08 8.21 -7.40
N LEU A 149 -15.22 7.74 -6.91
CA LEU A 149 -16.55 8.12 -7.37
C LEU A 149 -17.26 8.85 -6.23
N ASP A 150 -17.72 10.08 -6.50
CA ASP A 150 -18.29 10.96 -5.48
C ASP A 150 -19.73 10.58 -5.10
N SER A 151 -20.49 9.99 -6.02
CA SER A 151 -21.82 9.42 -5.78
C SER A 151 -22.02 8.18 -6.64
N ALA A 152 -22.45 7.08 -6.03
CA ALA A 152 -22.70 5.83 -6.75
C ALA A 152 -24.01 5.93 -7.57
N PRO A 153 -24.01 5.55 -8.86
CA PRO A 153 -25.23 5.55 -9.66
C PRO A 153 -26.25 4.58 -9.06
N ARG A 154 -27.53 4.96 -9.16
CA ARG A 154 -28.67 4.18 -8.64
C ARG A 154 -29.33 3.32 -9.71
N ASP A 155 -28.69 3.18 -10.86
CA ASP A 155 -29.25 2.40 -11.95
C ASP A 155 -29.24 0.91 -11.55
N PRO A 156 -30.34 0.20 -11.78
CA PRO A 156 -30.44 -1.21 -11.44
C PRO A 156 -29.45 -2.02 -12.27
N SER A 157 -28.71 -2.92 -11.62
CA SER A 157 -27.88 -3.90 -12.29
C SER A 157 -28.64 -5.20 -12.50
N ASP A 158 -28.56 -5.74 -13.71
CA ASP A 158 -29.06 -7.08 -14.03
C ASP A 158 -28.08 -8.20 -13.63
N ALA A 159 -26.95 -7.85 -13.00
CA ALA A 159 -25.90 -8.80 -12.67
C ALA A 159 -26.32 -9.74 -11.53
N ALA A 160 -26.51 -11.03 -11.85
CA ALA A 160 -26.87 -12.07 -10.89
C ALA A 160 -25.63 -12.59 -10.10
N LEU A 161 -24.96 -11.72 -9.35
CA LEU A 161 -23.88 -12.14 -8.46
C LEU A 161 -24.43 -12.77 -7.19
N ARG A 162 -23.75 -13.80 -6.69
CA ARG A 162 -24.08 -14.43 -5.41
C ARG A 162 -23.09 -14.04 -4.31
N PRO A 163 -23.49 -14.03 -3.03
CA PRO A 163 -22.55 -13.87 -1.92
C PRO A 163 -21.43 -14.92 -1.93
N GLN A 164 -20.23 -14.48 -1.56
CA GLN A 164 -19.06 -15.33 -1.32
C GLN A 164 -19.33 -16.27 -0.13
N LYS A 165 -19.01 -17.55 -0.29
CA LYS A 165 -19.13 -18.59 0.73
C LYS A 165 -17.75 -19.16 1.07
N PRO A 166 -17.55 -19.76 2.26
CA PRO A 166 -16.29 -20.44 2.60
C PRO A 166 -15.90 -21.54 1.60
N ALA A 167 -16.89 -22.22 1.01
CA ALA A 167 -16.67 -23.24 -0.03
C ALA A 167 -16.03 -22.69 -1.32
N ASP A 168 -16.08 -21.38 -1.56
CA ASP A 168 -15.49 -20.74 -2.74
C ASP A 168 -13.98 -20.52 -2.61
N ALA A 169 -13.38 -20.82 -1.44
CA ALA A 169 -11.99 -20.48 -1.14
C ALA A 169 -10.99 -21.02 -2.18
N ALA A 170 -11.14 -22.29 -2.59
CA ALA A 170 -10.26 -22.92 -3.57
C ALA A 170 -10.39 -22.28 -4.97
N GLU A 171 -11.61 -21.94 -5.40
CA GLU A 171 -11.83 -21.28 -6.69
C GLU A 171 -11.36 -19.81 -6.69
N LEU A 172 -11.50 -19.14 -5.55
CA LEU A 172 -10.96 -17.79 -5.37
C LEU A 172 -9.43 -17.79 -5.38
N GLU A 173 -8.79 -18.79 -4.80
CA GLU A 173 -7.33 -18.95 -4.88
C GLU A 173 -6.88 -19.17 -6.33
N LYS A 174 -7.56 -20.02 -7.10
CA LYS A 174 -7.32 -20.19 -8.54
C LYS A 174 -7.49 -18.86 -9.30
N LEU A 175 -8.56 -18.12 -9.02
CA LEU A 175 -8.82 -16.81 -9.60
C LEU A 175 -7.69 -15.81 -9.28
N TYR A 176 -7.20 -15.80 -8.05
CA TYR A 176 -6.07 -14.97 -7.64
C TYR A 176 -4.79 -15.32 -8.42
N HIS A 177 -4.48 -16.61 -8.55
CA HIS A 177 -3.32 -17.06 -9.32
C HIS A 177 -3.41 -16.73 -10.82
N ARG A 178 -4.62 -16.69 -11.39
CA ARG A 178 -4.86 -16.29 -12.78
C ARG A 178 -4.70 -14.79 -13.00
N THR A 179 -5.24 -13.98 -12.08
CA THR A 179 -5.36 -12.52 -12.24
C THR A 179 -4.14 -11.73 -11.75
N THR A 180 -3.31 -12.32 -10.88
CA THR A 180 -2.14 -11.65 -10.30
C THR A 180 -0.85 -12.15 -10.96
N PRO A 181 0.06 -11.29 -11.44
CA PRO A 181 1.32 -11.75 -12.03
C PRO A 181 2.20 -12.53 -11.03
N LEU A 182 2.89 -13.57 -11.50
CA LEU A 182 3.72 -14.45 -10.68
C LEU A 182 4.75 -13.71 -9.79
N PRO A 183 5.46 -12.65 -10.25
CA PRO A 183 6.38 -11.91 -9.39
C PRO A 183 5.67 -11.26 -8.19
N ILE A 184 4.45 -10.75 -8.39
CA ILE A 184 3.63 -10.19 -7.32
C ILE A 184 3.16 -11.30 -6.39
N GLN A 185 2.72 -12.43 -6.93
CA GLN A 185 2.32 -13.59 -6.10
C GLN A 185 3.47 -14.05 -5.19
N GLN A 186 4.70 -14.16 -5.70
CA GLN A 186 5.87 -14.55 -4.90
C GLN A 186 6.16 -13.53 -3.79
N LEU A 187 6.01 -12.24 -4.09
CA LEU A 187 6.24 -11.16 -3.13
C LEU A 187 5.11 -11.01 -2.10
N GLU A 188 3.87 -11.25 -2.46
CA GLU A 188 2.70 -11.21 -1.58
C GLU A 188 2.56 -12.48 -0.74
N ASN A 189 2.85 -13.65 -1.31
CA ASN A 189 2.79 -14.93 -0.58
C ASN A 189 4.02 -15.15 0.30
N GLY A 190 5.17 -14.54 -0.02
CA GLY A 190 6.35 -14.49 0.84
C GLY A 190 7.06 -15.84 1.07
N PRO A 191 8.07 -15.89 1.97
CA PRO A 191 8.77 -17.13 2.30
C PRO A 191 7.85 -18.10 3.07
N ALA A 192 8.04 -19.41 2.85
CA ALA A 192 7.20 -20.51 3.36
C ALA A 192 6.83 -20.33 4.85
N PRO A 193 5.64 -20.81 5.29
CA PRO A 193 5.25 -20.75 6.70
C PRO A 193 6.35 -21.32 7.59
N ILE A 194 6.60 -20.66 8.71
CA ILE A 194 7.66 -21.06 9.66
C ILE A 194 7.20 -22.26 10.48
N GLU A 195 5.89 -22.38 10.72
CA GLU A 195 5.29 -23.42 11.53
C GLU A 195 4.44 -24.37 10.66
N PRO A 196 4.52 -25.68 10.87
CA PRO A 196 3.66 -26.65 10.19
C PRO A 196 2.20 -26.48 10.64
N GLY A 197 1.28 -26.39 9.68
CA GLY A 197 -0.18 -26.24 9.93
C GLY A 197 -0.70 -24.80 9.92
N GLU A 198 0.13 -23.81 9.59
CA GLU A 198 -0.34 -22.44 9.38
C GLU A 198 -0.76 -22.23 7.92
N ASP A 199 -2.07 -22.22 7.70
CA ASP A 199 -2.64 -21.96 6.38
C ASP A 199 -2.44 -20.50 5.98
N ARG A 200 -1.82 -20.30 4.82
CA ARG A 200 -1.67 -18.97 4.23
C ARG A 200 -3.00 -18.51 3.68
N ILE A 201 -3.43 -17.33 4.10
CA ILE A 201 -4.64 -16.70 3.58
C ILE A 201 -4.23 -15.76 2.44
N PRO A 202 -4.55 -16.08 1.17
CA PRO A 202 -4.23 -15.21 0.04
C PRO A 202 -4.95 -13.85 0.17
N PRO A 203 -4.45 -12.78 -0.47
CA PRO A 203 -5.04 -11.45 -0.36
C PRO A 203 -6.54 -11.39 -0.70
N ILE A 204 -6.99 -12.20 -1.67
CA ILE A 204 -8.40 -12.35 -2.06
C ILE A 204 -9.29 -12.94 -0.96
N LEU A 205 -8.74 -13.67 0.00
CA LEU A 205 -9.49 -14.22 1.15
C LEU A 205 -9.29 -13.42 2.43
N SER A 206 -8.39 -12.43 2.41
CA SER A 206 -8.02 -11.65 3.58
C SER A 206 -8.90 -10.41 3.77
N ASN A 207 -9.26 -10.12 5.03
CA ASN A 207 -9.80 -8.81 5.43
C ASN A 207 -8.79 -8.10 6.35
N PRO A 208 -7.77 -7.42 5.78
CA PRO A 208 -6.69 -6.85 6.57
C PRO A 208 -7.13 -5.65 7.42
N HIS A 209 -8.32 -5.09 7.22
CA HIS A 209 -8.76 -3.87 7.89
C HIS A 209 -9.74 -4.12 9.04
N HIS A 210 -10.25 -5.34 9.22
CA HIS A 210 -11.33 -5.66 10.17
C HIS A 210 -12.52 -4.70 10.04
N VAL A 211 -12.77 -4.24 8.82
CA VAL A 211 -13.99 -3.51 8.51
C VAL A 211 -15.03 -4.49 8.03
N HIS A 212 -16.29 -4.10 8.10
CA HIS A 212 -17.34 -4.92 7.50
C HIS A 212 -17.02 -5.11 6.01
N MET A 213 -16.97 -6.35 5.57
CA MET A 213 -16.62 -6.73 4.20
C MET A 213 -17.72 -7.62 3.64
N SER A 214 -18.20 -7.29 2.45
CA SER A 214 -19.16 -8.09 1.70
C SER A 214 -18.46 -8.57 0.42
N GLY A 215 -18.29 -9.89 0.28
CA GLY A 215 -17.73 -10.50 -0.93
C GLY A 215 -18.84 -11.07 -1.80
N TYR A 216 -18.74 -10.87 -3.12
CA TYR A 216 -19.66 -11.41 -4.11
C TYR A 216 -18.88 -12.03 -5.26
N VAL A 217 -19.37 -13.15 -5.78
CA VAL A 217 -18.70 -13.91 -6.82
C VAL A 217 -19.59 -14.07 -8.03
N LEU A 218 -18.95 -14.06 -9.20
CA LEU A 218 -19.55 -14.30 -10.50
C LEU A 218 -19.10 -15.69 -10.99
N GLY A 219 -20.06 -16.55 -11.29
CA GLY A 219 -19.79 -17.86 -11.89
C GLY A 219 -19.27 -17.71 -13.32
N ASP A 220 -18.49 -18.68 -13.78
CA ASP A 220 -18.07 -18.76 -15.17
C ASP A 220 -19.18 -19.40 -16.01
N ASP A 221 -19.66 -18.70 -17.04
CA ASP A 221 -20.64 -19.23 -17.99
C ASP A 221 -20.06 -20.41 -18.82
N ARG A 222 -18.73 -20.52 -18.89
CA ARG A 222 -18.01 -21.53 -19.70
C ARG A 222 -17.67 -22.81 -18.94
N GLY A 223 -17.94 -22.89 -17.63
CA GLY A 223 -17.66 -24.11 -16.85
C GLY A 223 -17.77 -23.96 -15.33
N PRO A 224 -17.43 -25.02 -14.57
CA PRO A 224 -17.43 -24.98 -13.12
C PRO A 224 -16.23 -24.16 -12.62
N GLY A 225 -16.40 -22.85 -12.55
CA GLY A 225 -15.36 -21.93 -12.10
C GLY A 225 -15.92 -20.55 -11.75
N LEU A 226 -15.04 -19.66 -11.30
CA LEU A 226 -15.37 -18.26 -11.08
C LEU A 226 -14.82 -17.40 -12.21
N ALA A 227 -15.68 -16.60 -12.82
CA ALA A 227 -15.29 -15.56 -13.77
C ALA A 227 -14.67 -14.35 -13.05
N GLY A 228 -15.17 -14.05 -11.85
CA GLY A 228 -14.61 -12.98 -11.04
C GLY A 228 -15.22 -12.84 -9.64
N CYS A 229 -14.70 -11.89 -8.88
CA CYS A 229 -15.11 -11.59 -7.52
C CYS A 229 -14.98 -10.09 -7.25
N VAL A 230 -15.93 -9.54 -6.51
CA VAL A 230 -15.87 -8.17 -5.99
C VAL A 230 -16.02 -8.18 -4.49
N GLN A 231 -15.17 -7.43 -3.80
CA GLN A 231 -15.20 -7.27 -2.35
C GLN A 231 -15.44 -5.80 -2.02
N ILE A 232 -16.46 -5.55 -1.20
CA ILE A 232 -16.85 -4.23 -0.75
C ILE A 232 -16.49 -4.09 0.72
N PHE A 233 -15.56 -3.19 1.02
CA PHE A 233 -15.17 -2.84 2.37
C PHE A 233 -15.91 -1.57 2.79
N TRP A 234 -16.73 -1.69 3.83
CA TRP A 234 -17.63 -0.63 4.26
C TRP A 234 -16.98 0.27 5.32
N GLY A 235 -17.00 1.57 5.08
CA GLY A 235 -16.53 2.61 5.96
C GLY A 235 -17.62 3.59 6.37
N LYS A 236 -17.31 4.47 7.32
CA LYS A 236 -18.21 5.57 7.73
C LYS A 236 -18.23 6.73 6.73
N SER A 237 -17.25 6.77 5.83
CA SER A 237 -17.02 7.92 4.93
C SER A 237 -16.98 7.51 3.45
N GLY A 238 -17.25 6.23 3.16
CA GLY A 238 -17.20 5.65 1.82
C GLY A 238 -17.14 4.13 1.87
N ALA A 239 -17.18 3.52 0.69
CA ALA A 239 -16.90 2.11 0.47
C ALA A 239 -15.64 1.94 -0.39
N TRP A 240 -14.88 0.88 -0.16
CA TRP A 240 -13.69 0.55 -0.95
C TRP A 240 -13.94 -0.76 -1.67
N LEU A 241 -13.74 -0.74 -2.98
CA LEU A 241 -13.92 -1.88 -3.86
C LEU A 241 -12.58 -2.55 -4.11
N ARG A 242 -12.57 -3.87 -4.06
CA ARG A 242 -11.49 -4.70 -4.59
C ARG A 242 -12.07 -5.65 -5.62
N LEU A 243 -11.64 -5.46 -6.86
CA LEU A 243 -12.13 -6.22 -8.01
C LEU A 243 -11.08 -7.25 -8.45
N TRP A 244 -11.52 -8.49 -8.60
CA TRP A 244 -10.73 -9.62 -9.06
C TRP A 244 -11.39 -10.20 -10.30
N VAL A 245 -10.87 -9.83 -11.47
CA VAL A 245 -11.33 -10.27 -12.79
C VAL A 245 -10.11 -10.35 -13.70
N ASP A 246 -10.15 -11.20 -14.71
CA ASP A 246 -9.08 -11.25 -15.71
C ASP A 246 -9.14 -9.99 -16.57
N THR A 247 -8.24 -9.05 -16.31
CA THR A 247 -8.16 -7.78 -17.05
C THR A 247 -7.45 -7.92 -18.39
N ASN A 248 -6.90 -9.11 -18.70
CA ASN A 248 -6.28 -9.39 -20.00
C ASN A 248 -7.30 -10.00 -20.98
N ASP A 249 -8.49 -10.39 -20.51
CA ASP A 249 -9.58 -10.80 -21.39
C ASP A 249 -10.06 -9.57 -22.19
N PRO A 250 -10.08 -9.63 -23.54
CA PRO A 250 -10.66 -8.56 -24.34
C PRO A 250 -12.15 -8.35 -24.07
N ASP A 251 -12.86 -9.35 -23.53
CA ASP A 251 -14.24 -9.22 -23.11
C ASP A 251 -14.32 -8.62 -21.68
N THR A 252 -14.64 -7.33 -21.60
CA THR A 252 -14.79 -6.61 -20.33
C THR A 252 -16.14 -6.86 -19.66
N ARG A 253 -17.03 -7.67 -20.23
CA ARG A 253 -18.40 -7.91 -19.71
C ARG A 253 -18.41 -8.30 -18.24
N ASN A 254 -17.52 -9.21 -17.83
CA ASN A 254 -17.44 -9.65 -16.43
C ASN A 254 -17.04 -8.50 -15.49
N ALA A 255 -16.15 -7.60 -15.93
CA ALA A 255 -15.76 -6.43 -15.15
C ALA A 255 -16.92 -5.44 -14.99
N HIS A 256 -17.69 -5.20 -16.07
CA HIS A 256 -18.91 -4.38 -16.02
C HIS A 256 -19.93 -4.96 -15.03
N LEU A 257 -20.28 -6.26 -15.17
CA LEU A 257 -21.26 -6.91 -14.28
C LEU A 257 -20.87 -6.81 -12.79
N LEU A 258 -19.58 -7.03 -12.48
CA LEU A 258 -19.08 -6.93 -11.12
C LEU A 258 -19.12 -5.50 -10.58
N LEU A 259 -18.81 -4.51 -11.42
CA LEU A 259 -18.79 -3.10 -11.04
C LEU A 259 -20.20 -2.54 -10.89
N ASP A 260 -21.11 -2.81 -11.84
CA ASP A 260 -22.53 -2.45 -11.79
C ASP A 260 -23.16 -2.94 -10.49
N PHE A 261 -22.98 -4.23 -10.18
CA PHE A 261 -23.52 -4.84 -8.97
C PHE A 261 -22.97 -4.16 -7.71
N ALA A 262 -21.66 -3.90 -7.68
CA ALA A 262 -21.02 -3.31 -6.51
C ALA A 262 -21.47 -1.85 -6.29
N LEU A 263 -21.62 -1.07 -7.37
CA LEU A 263 -22.12 0.29 -7.31
C LEU A 263 -23.57 0.34 -6.88
N GLN A 264 -24.42 -0.55 -7.39
CA GLN A 264 -25.81 -0.67 -6.94
C GLN A 264 -25.87 -0.98 -5.43
N ARG A 265 -25.08 -1.95 -4.94
CA ARG A 265 -25.02 -2.27 -3.52
C ARG A 265 -24.57 -1.07 -2.67
N ILE A 266 -23.63 -0.27 -3.15
CA ILE A 266 -23.20 0.96 -2.47
C ILE A 266 -24.33 1.99 -2.47
N ALA A 267 -25.00 2.19 -3.60
CA ALA A 267 -26.08 3.17 -3.73
C ALA A 267 -27.32 2.83 -2.87
N GLU A 268 -27.55 1.54 -2.62
CA GLU A 268 -28.59 1.04 -1.70
C GLU A 268 -28.21 1.18 -0.21
N ALA A 269 -26.93 1.34 0.10
CA ALA A 269 -26.46 1.40 1.48
C ALA A 269 -26.76 2.77 2.12
N PRO A 270 -27.42 2.80 3.29
CA PRO A 270 -27.69 4.06 3.97
C PRO A 270 -26.37 4.68 4.44
N LEU A 271 -26.18 5.98 4.16
CA LEU A 271 -25.06 6.82 4.63
C LEU A 271 -23.70 6.65 3.90
N VAL A 272 -23.63 5.84 2.86
CA VAL A 272 -22.40 5.64 2.07
C VAL A 272 -22.70 5.92 0.61
N ASP A 273 -22.20 7.06 0.10
CA ASP A 273 -22.43 7.46 -1.31
C ASP A 273 -21.12 7.45 -2.13
N ARG A 274 -19.97 7.44 -1.46
CA ARG A 274 -18.66 7.49 -2.11
C ARG A 274 -18.08 6.10 -2.28
N ALA A 275 -17.59 5.81 -3.47
CA ALA A 275 -16.85 4.59 -3.76
C ALA A 275 -15.39 4.91 -4.10
N TYR A 276 -14.48 4.05 -3.63
CA TYR A 276 -13.06 4.10 -3.95
C TYR A 276 -12.62 2.75 -4.50
N ILE A 277 -11.68 2.75 -5.42
CA ILE A 277 -11.07 1.51 -5.91
C ILE A 277 -9.57 1.75 -6.15
N GLY A 278 -8.74 0.83 -5.67
CA GLY A 278 -7.31 0.84 -5.93
C GLY A 278 -6.99 -0.06 -7.12
N VAL A 279 -6.58 0.53 -8.24
CA VAL A 279 -6.18 -0.19 -9.45
C VAL A 279 -4.66 -0.36 -9.47
N ARG A 280 -4.20 -1.60 -9.46
CA ARG A 280 -2.77 -1.91 -9.52
C ARG A 280 -2.24 -1.77 -10.95
N ALA A 281 -0.96 -1.44 -11.09
CA ALA A 281 -0.34 -1.20 -12.41
C ALA A 281 -0.51 -2.35 -13.42
N TYR A 282 -0.63 -3.60 -12.95
CA TYR A 282 -0.86 -4.76 -13.82
C TYR A 282 -2.33 -4.97 -14.23
N GLN A 283 -3.27 -4.20 -13.69
CA GLN A 283 -4.71 -4.25 -14.00
C GLN A 283 -5.07 -3.20 -15.06
N THR A 284 -4.33 -3.17 -16.16
CA THR A 284 -4.34 -2.07 -17.15
C THR A 284 -5.71 -1.84 -17.79
N GLY A 285 -6.52 -2.88 -17.96
CA GLY A 285 -7.87 -2.80 -18.57
C GLY A 285 -8.93 -2.08 -17.72
N LEU A 286 -8.68 -1.80 -16.43
CA LEU A 286 -9.70 -1.18 -15.56
C LEU A 286 -9.75 0.34 -15.68
N ASN A 287 -8.72 1.01 -16.16
CA ASN A 287 -8.67 2.48 -16.14
C ASN A 287 -9.72 3.12 -17.07
N THR A 288 -9.89 2.58 -18.27
CA THR A 288 -10.90 3.04 -19.24
C THR A 288 -12.30 2.74 -18.71
N LEU A 289 -12.52 1.49 -18.26
CA LEU A 289 -13.76 1.06 -17.62
C LEU A 289 -14.17 2.03 -16.52
N LEU A 290 -13.31 2.28 -15.52
CA LEU A 290 -13.64 3.16 -14.40
C LEU A 290 -13.98 4.59 -14.84
N SER A 291 -13.29 5.10 -15.86
CA SER A 291 -13.57 6.42 -16.42
C SER A 291 -14.98 6.49 -17.03
N ASP A 292 -15.42 5.43 -17.71
CA ASP A 292 -16.77 5.33 -18.30
C ASP A 292 -17.86 5.32 -17.22
N TYR A 293 -17.56 4.76 -16.04
CA TYR A 293 -18.42 4.81 -14.85
C TYR A 293 -18.35 6.14 -14.08
N GLY A 294 -17.60 7.12 -14.55
CA GLY A 294 -17.46 8.43 -13.92
C GLY A 294 -16.53 8.44 -12.70
N PHE A 295 -15.73 7.39 -12.48
CA PHE A 295 -14.64 7.49 -11.51
C PHE A 295 -13.58 8.47 -12.03
N ALA A 296 -13.03 9.26 -11.12
CA ALA A 296 -11.88 10.11 -11.38
C ALA A 296 -10.63 9.57 -10.66
N PRO A 297 -9.44 9.66 -11.26
CA PRO A 297 -8.20 9.36 -10.56
C PRO A 297 -8.02 10.35 -9.39
N PHE A 298 -7.75 9.83 -8.20
CA PHE A 298 -7.67 10.60 -6.96
C PHE A 298 -6.23 10.75 -6.45
N THR A 299 -5.46 9.66 -6.41
CA THR A 299 -4.04 9.70 -6.01
C THR A 299 -3.27 8.49 -6.54
N ASP A 300 -2.05 8.72 -6.99
CA ASP A 300 -1.10 7.66 -7.30
C ASP A 300 -0.26 7.30 -6.09
N ARG A 301 -0.04 6.00 -5.93
CA ARG A 301 0.60 5.41 -4.76
C ARG A 301 1.52 4.28 -5.14
N VAL A 302 2.49 3.99 -4.26
CA VAL A 302 3.42 2.87 -4.39
C VAL A 302 3.28 2.01 -3.14
N ILE A 303 2.89 0.76 -3.34
CA ILE A 303 2.99 -0.25 -2.29
C ILE A 303 4.45 -0.66 -2.20
N MET A 304 5.04 -0.51 -1.03
CA MET A 304 6.41 -0.89 -0.74
C MET A 304 6.45 -2.01 0.30
N VAL A 305 7.42 -2.92 0.16
CA VAL A 305 7.61 -4.06 1.05
C VAL A 305 9.05 -4.13 1.55
N ARG A 306 9.25 -4.45 2.83
CA ARG A 306 10.54 -4.77 3.44
C ARG A 306 10.49 -6.16 4.05
N ASN A 307 11.34 -7.05 3.57
CA ASN A 307 11.56 -8.37 4.18
C ASN A 307 12.50 -8.23 5.39
N ILE A 308 12.04 -8.64 6.56
CA ILE A 308 12.80 -8.56 7.83
C ILE A 308 13.66 -9.81 8.03
N LEU A 309 13.14 -10.99 7.66
CA LEU A 309 13.80 -12.29 7.85
C LEU A 309 15.11 -12.50 7.05
N GLN A 310 15.35 -11.73 5.98
CA GLN A 310 16.52 -11.94 5.13
C GLN A 310 17.85 -11.49 5.74
N TRP A 311 17.84 -10.79 6.88
CA TRP A 311 19.06 -10.22 7.45
C TRP A 311 19.90 -11.19 8.30
N GLN A 312 19.39 -12.37 8.67
CA GLN A 312 20.12 -13.28 9.56
C GLN A 312 20.80 -14.48 8.86
N ARG A 313 20.47 -14.79 7.60
CA ARG A 313 21.16 -15.87 6.84
C ARG A 313 22.45 -15.43 6.17
N ARG A 314 22.79 -14.13 6.15
CA ARG A 314 24.01 -13.63 5.46
C ARG A 314 25.28 -13.61 6.31
N THR A 315 25.24 -14.05 7.57
CA THR A 315 26.45 -14.18 8.42
C THR A 315 26.92 -15.62 8.62
N VAL A 316 26.28 -16.61 8.00
CA VAL A 316 26.71 -18.01 8.07
C VAL A 316 26.56 -18.66 6.69
N ASP A 317 27.41 -18.28 5.74
CA ASP A 317 27.93 -19.20 4.70
C ASP A 317 29.02 -18.55 3.84
N GLN A 318 30.06 -18.06 4.52
CA GLN A 318 31.41 -18.03 3.97
C GLN A 318 32.32 -18.81 4.92
N ARG A 319 32.01 -20.07 5.16
CA ARG A 319 33.04 -21.06 5.48
C ARG A 319 33.24 -21.90 4.23
N MET A 320 34.27 -21.55 3.46
CA MET A 320 34.80 -22.40 2.42
C MET A 320 34.93 -23.83 2.96
N PRO A 321 34.48 -24.87 2.23
CA PRO A 321 34.77 -26.23 2.62
C PRO A 321 36.26 -26.47 2.42
N ALA A 322 37.02 -26.40 3.51
CA ALA A 322 38.36 -26.91 3.57
C ALA A 322 38.32 -28.44 3.58
N LEU A 323 39.00 -29.02 2.60
CA LEU A 323 39.67 -30.34 2.61
C LEU A 323 38.78 -31.60 2.72
N LYS A 324 38.58 -32.27 1.58
CA LYS A 324 38.76 -33.72 1.52
C LYS A 324 40.12 -34.03 0.90
N THR A 325 41.10 -34.23 1.77
CA THR A 325 42.39 -34.82 1.43
C THR A 325 42.15 -36.29 1.08
N VAL A 326 42.22 -36.63 -0.20
CA VAL A 326 42.31 -38.03 -0.65
C VAL A 326 43.76 -38.47 -0.45
N ARG A 327 43.99 -39.42 0.46
CA ARG A 327 45.24 -40.19 0.52
C ARG A 327 45.07 -41.42 -0.37
N GLY A 328 45.89 -41.48 -1.41
CA GLY A 328 46.11 -42.65 -2.27
C GLY A 328 47.34 -42.38 -3.13
N ALA A 329 48.49 -42.87 -2.69
CA ALA A 329 49.80 -42.67 -3.29
C ALA A 329 49.94 -43.33 -4.66
N VAL A 330 50.76 -42.75 -5.56
CA VAL A 330 51.97 -43.33 -6.18
C VAL A 330 52.77 -42.17 -6.83
N PRO A 331 54.12 -42.13 -6.69
CA PRO A 331 54.95 -41.02 -7.16
C PRO A 331 55.34 -41.17 -8.63
N GLY A 332 55.28 -40.08 -9.40
CA GLY A 332 55.75 -40.01 -10.77
C GLY A 332 56.33 -38.62 -11.05
N SER A 333 57.66 -38.57 -11.07
CA SER A 333 58.48 -37.45 -11.55
C SER A 333 58.05 -36.98 -12.94
N LEU A 334 58.09 -35.67 -13.22
CA LEU A 334 58.94 -35.06 -14.27
C LEU A 334 58.58 -33.60 -14.58
N ALA A 335 59.63 -32.78 -14.47
CA ALA A 335 60.00 -31.66 -15.35
C ALA A 335 59.09 -30.42 -15.49
N ILE A 336 59.60 -29.33 -14.93
CA ILE A 336 59.36 -27.95 -15.34
C ILE A 336 60.19 -27.67 -16.61
N PRO A 337 59.62 -27.07 -17.66
CA PRO A 337 60.37 -26.17 -18.52
C PRO A 337 60.02 -24.71 -18.21
N LYS A 338 61.06 -23.98 -17.80
CA LYS A 338 61.19 -22.53 -17.91
C LYS A 338 61.03 -22.13 -19.39
N PHE A 339 60.35 -21.02 -19.65
CA PHE A 339 60.75 -20.15 -20.77
C PHE A 339 60.72 -18.70 -20.29
N GLU A 340 61.93 -18.16 -20.17
CA GLU A 340 62.25 -16.74 -20.03
C GLU A 340 62.36 -16.09 -21.42
N GLY A 341 62.04 -14.80 -21.45
CA GLY A 341 62.55 -13.84 -22.43
C GLY A 341 61.73 -13.71 -23.71
N ALA A 342 61.67 -12.56 -24.36
CA ALA A 342 61.98 -11.19 -24.00
C ALA A 342 61.54 -10.35 -25.22
N ASP A 343 61.10 -9.14 -24.91
CA ASP A 343 61.33 -7.92 -25.68
C ASP A 343 60.82 -7.73 -27.12
N ALA A 344 60.30 -6.49 -27.27
CA ALA A 344 60.54 -5.59 -28.38
C ALA A 344 59.71 -5.80 -29.67
N ILE A 345 59.17 -4.79 -30.36
CA ILE A 345 59.32 -3.33 -30.26
C ILE A 345 58.28 -2.66 -31.18
N LEU A 346 57.70 -1.56 -30.69
CA LEU A 346 57.36 -0.26 -31.31
C LEU A 346 56.51 -0.12 -32.61
N ARG A 347 55.48 0.74 -32.45
CA ARG A 347 55.11 1.93 -33.26
C ARG A 347 54.54 1.65 -34.68
N THR A 348 53.60 2.42 -35.24
CA THR A 348 53.42 3.88 -35.27
C THR A 348 52.05 4.25 -35.89
N HIS A 349 51.58 5.47 -35.59
CA HIS A 349 50.62 6.33 -36.35
C HIS A 349 49.14 5.91 -36.35
N GLY A 350 48.14 6.78 -36.14
CA GLY A 350 48.05 8.24 -36.27
C GLY A 350 46.90 8.57 -37.21
N GLY A 351 45.80 9.17 -36.70
CA GLY A 351 44.65 9.52 -37.56
C GLY A 351 43.45 10.07 -36.79
N ASN A 352 43.34 11.40 -36.73
CA ASN A 352 42.16 12.16 -36.35
C ASN A 352 40.96 11.81 -37.23
N GLN A 353 39.75 11.74 -36.66
CA GLN A 353 38.57 12.37 -37.27
C GLN A 353 37.46 12.62 -36.25
N THR A 354 37.12 13.89 -36.15
CA THR A 354 35.96 14.54 -35.55
C THR A 354 34.66 14.13 -36.23
N GLU A 355 33.61 13.77 -35.48
CA GLU A 355 32.25 14.21 -35.84
C GLU A 355 31.20 14.10 -34.71
N ARG A 356 30.83 15.29 -34.22
CA ARG A 356 29.46 15.80 -33.98
C ARG A 356 28.42 14.95 -33.23
N ARG A 357 28.19 15.39 -31.99
CA ARG A 357 26.94 15.24 -31.20
C ARG A 357 25.73 15.89 -31.89
N PRO A 358 24.52 15.33 -31.76
CA PRO A 358 23.27 16.09 -31.81
C PRO A 358 22.86 16.54 -30.40
N GLY A 359 22.62 17.85 -30.26
CA GLY A 359 22.34 18.52 -29.01
C GLY A 359 20.92 18.34 -28.49
N HIS A 360 20.85 18.33 -27.15
CA HIS A 360 19.66 18.59 -26.34
C HIS A 360 18.98 19.90 -26.74
N ARG A 361 17.67 19.87 -27.00
CA ARG A 361 16.79 21.04 -26.92
C ARG A 361 16.24 21.17 -25.50
N PRO A 362 16.44 22.31 -24.81
CA PRO A 362 15.73 22.59 -23.57
C PRO A 362 14.30 23.06 -23.84
N TYR A 363 13.37 22.48 -23.09
CA TYR A 363 11.95 22.83 -23.04
C TYR A 363 11.76 24.26 -22.50
N ARG A 364 11.02 25.08 -23.24
CA ARG A 364 10.68 26.47 -22.90
C ARG A 364 9.33 26.49 -22.17
N PRO A 365 9.21 27.02 -20.95
CA PRO A 365 7.92 27.15 -20.28
C PRO A 365 7.09 28.28 -20.90
N GLN A 366 5.82 27.97 -21.15
CA GLN A 366 4.80 28.88 -21.65
C GLN A 366 4.25 29.75 -20.50
N PRO A 367 4.01 31.06 -20.71
CA PRO A 367 3.66 31.99 -19.62
C PRO A 367 2.22 31.83 -19.15
N ALA A 368 2.05 32.03 -17.84
CA ALA A 368 0.79 32.04 -17.11
C ALA A 368 -0.17 33.11 -17.66
N ALA A 369 -1.39 32.69 -17.98
CA ALA A 369 -2.48 33.60 -18.31
C ALA A 369 -3.06 34.21 -17.04
N ALA A 370 -3.46 35.47 -17.20
CA ALA A 370 -3.70 36.45 -16.16
C ALA A 370 -4.88 36.16 -15.23
N VAL A 371 -4.64 36.53 -13.98
CA VAL A 371 -5.59 36.88 -12.93
C VAL A 371 -6.63 37.87 -13.47
N ARG A 372 -7.92 37.51 -13.38
CA ARG A 372 -9.02 38.49 -13.36
C ARG A 372 -9.65 38.50 -11.97
N ASP A 373 -9.47 39.65 -11.36
CA ASP A 373 -10.06 40.14 -10.12
C ASP A 373 -11.55 40.44 -10.37
N THR A 374 -12.44 39.78 -9.62
CA THR A 374 -13.80 40.28 -9.38
C THR A 374 -14.10 40.19 -7.89
N ARG A 375 -13.82 41.31 -7.21
CA ARG A 375 -14.33 41.66 -5.90
C ARG A 375 -15.87 41.71 -5.87
N ARG A 376 -16.38 41.23 -4.73
CA ARG A 376 -17.57 41.67 -3.96
C ARG A 376 -18.96 41.45 -4.59
N ARG A 377 -19.72 40.55 -3.95
CA ARG A 377 -21.03 40.90 -3.38
C ARG A 377 -21.36 40.00 -2.18
N THR A 378 -21.24 40.59 -1.00
CA THR A 378 -21.87 40.21 0.26
C THR A 378 -23.39 40.33 0.13
N VAL A 379 -24.13 39.28 0.48
CA VAL A 379 -25.57 39.34 0.79
C VAL A 379 -25.81 38.52 2.07
N PRO A 380 -26.57 39.04 3.05
CA PRO A 380 -26.56 38.55 4.42
C PRO A 380 -27.57 37.43 4.68
N TRP A 381 -27.26 36.68 5.73
CA TRP A 381 -28.11 35.75 6.45
C TRP A 381 -29.50 36.33 6.78
N ARG A 382 -30.56 35.55 6.52
CA ARG A 382 -31.87 35.70 7.16
C ARG A 382 -32.29 34.37 7.79
N HIS A 383 -32.52 34.41 9.09
CA HIS A 383 -33.17 33.37 9.86
C HIS A 383 -34.65 33.23 9.45
N PRO A 384 -35.23 32.01 9.46
CA PRO A 384 -36.67 31.83 9.41
C PRO A 384 -37.32 32.09 10.79
N PRO A 385 -38.54 32.65 10.85
CA PRO A 385 -39.28 32.82 12.09
C PRO A 385 -39.98 31.51 12.51
N PRO A 386 -40.36 31.38 13.80
CA PRO A 386 -41.08 30.22 14.30
C PRO A 386 -42.58 30.35 13.97
N ARG A 387 -43.24 29.25 13.57
CA ARG A 387 -44.70 29.18 13.56
C ARG A 387 -45.19 28.33 14.71
N ALA A 388 -46.00 28.99 15.54
CA ALA A 388 -46.70 28.48 16.69
C ALA A 388 -47.80 27.48 16.30
N ALA A 389 -48.10 26.61 17.27
CA ALA A 389 -49.27 25.76 17.33
C ALA A 389 -50.56 26.57 17.37
N THR A 390 -51.63 26.05 16.77
CA THR A 390 -53.00 26.29 17.23
C THR A 390 -53.80 25.01 16.99
N GLU A 391 -54.41 24.56 18.09
CA GLU A 391 -55.35 23.47 18.23
C GLU A 391 -56.70 23.75 17.54
N GLN A 392 -57.59 22.75 17.66
CA GLN A 392 -59.05 22.75 17.50
C GLN A 392 -59.56 22.36 16.11
N SER A 393 -60.66 21.62 15.95
CA SER A 393 -61.45 20.76 16.84
C SER A 393 -62.60 20.21 15.97
N SER A 394 -62.94 18.94 16.16
CA SER A 394 -64.30 18.39 16.11
C SER A 394 -65.03 18.10 14.77
N ARG A 395 -65.64 16.90 14.79
CA ARG A 395 -66.94 16.44 14.20
C ARG A 395 -66.98 16.29 12.67
N GLY A 396 -67.50 15.21 12.09
CA GLY A 396 -68.18 14.01 12.60
C GLY A 396 -69.18 13.51 11.55
N ARG A 397 -69.16 12.20 11.25
CA ARG A 397 -70.22 11.33 10.65
C ARG A 397 -70.84 11.76 9.29
N PRO A 398 -71.40 10.83 8.50
CA PRO A 398 -72.54 9.95 8.84
C PRO A 398 -72.17 8.61 9.48
#